data_AF-A0A7C4E7T0-F1
#
_entry.id   AF-A0A7C4E7T0-F1
#
_cell.length_a   1.000
_cell.length_b   1.000
_cell.length_c   1.000
_cell.angle_alpha   90.00
_cell.angle_beta   90.00
_cell.angle_gamma   90.00
#
_symmetry.space_group_name_H-M   'P 1'
#
loop_
_entity.id
_entity.type
_entity.pdbx_description
1 polymer ?
#
loop_
_entity_poly.entity_id
_entity_poly.type
_entity_poly.pdbx_seq_one_letter_code
_entity_poly.pdbx_strand_id
1 'polypeptide(L)' 'MSIAMLVTMLLCFALSISVAVSIGLAAFVGVAGFTELPWLAIPKEMFTAIDKFPLAAIPFFILAGNLME' A
#
# COMPACT_ATOMS: atom_id res chain seq x y z
N MET A 1 -5.31 15.67 -2.52
CA MET A 1 -4.72 14.36 -2.16
C MET A 1 -5.47 13.19 -2.83
N SER A 2 -6.72 12.87 -2.46
CA SER A 2 -7.45 11.70 -3.00
C SER A 2 -7.68 11.74 -4.52
N ILE A 3 -8.05 12.90 -5.08
CA ILE A 3 -8.22 13.06 -6.54
C ILE A 3 -6.90 12.85 -7.28
N ALA A 4 -5.79 13.38 -6.77
CA ALA A 4 -4.48 13.20 -7.38
C ALA A 4 -4.06 11.71 -7.39
N MET A 5 -4.26 11.01 -6.26
CA MET A 5 -4.00 9.57 -6.18
C MET A 5 -4.83 8.80 -7.21
N LEU A 6 -6.14 9.08 -7.30
CA LEU A 6 -7.05 8.40 -8.24
C LEU A 6 -6.66 8.64 -9.70
N VAL A 7 -6.32 9.89 -10.06
CA VAL A 7 -5.87 10.24 -11.42
C VAL A 7 -4.55 9.56 -11.77
N THR A 8 -3.57 9.56 -10.86
CA THR A 8 -2.29 8.87 -11.10
C THR A 8 -2.44 7.36 -11.25
N MET A 9 -3.33 6.75 -10.48
CA MET A 9 -3.60 5.31 -10.57
C MET A 9 -4.29 4.95 -11.89
N LEU A 10 -5.27 5.74 -12.33
CA LEU A 10 -5.92 5.56 -13.63
C LEU A 10 -4.95 5.73 -14.81
N LEU A 11 -4.03 6.70 -14.73
CA LEU A 11 -2.98 6.87 -15.73
C LEU A 11 -2.03 5.66 -15.77
N CYS A 12 -1.62 5.13 -14.61
CA CYS A 12 -0.75 3.95 -14.56
C CYS A 12 -1.47 2.69 -15.12
N PHE A 13 -2.77 2.57 -14.88
CA PHE A 13 -3.60 1.50 -15.45
C PHE A 13 -3.73 1.63 -16.97
N ALA A 14 -3.91 2.84 -17.50
CA ALA A 14 -3.92 3.08 -18.94
C ALA A 14 -2.58 2.70 -19.60
N LEU A 15 -1.47 2.86 -18.88
CA LEU A 15 -0.13 2.43 -19.30
C LEU A 15 0.14 0.93 -19.07
N SER A 16 -0.86 0.15 -18.66
CA SER A 16 -0.75 -1.30 -18.37
C SER A 16 0.34 -1.65 -17.36
N ILE A 17 0.63 -0.74 -16.42
CA ILE A 17 1.56 -0.97 -15.32
C ILE A 17 0.92 -1.91 -14.31
N SER A 18 1.74 -2.75 -13.65
CA SER A 18 1.29 -3.62 -12.55
C SER A 18 0.47 -2.85 -11.50
N VAL A 19 -0.61 -3.48 -11.01
CA VAL A 19 -1.53 -2.88 -10.04
C VAL A 19 -0.81 -2.47 -8.76
N ALA A 20 0.10 -3.32 -8.27
CA ALA A 20 0.88 -3.03 -7.06
C ALA A 20 1.75 -1.77 -7.21
N VAL A 21 2.40 -1.62 -8.38
CA VAL A 21 3.25 -0.47 -8.69
C VAL A 21 2.41 0.80 -8.84
N SER A 22 1.25 0.68 -9.47
CA SER A 22 0.31 1.80 -9.66
C SER A 22 -0.21 2.36 -8.34
N ILE A 23 -0.57 1.48 -7.39
CA ILE A 23 -1.03 1.89 -6.05
C ILE A 23 0.12 2.56 -5.27
N GLY A 24 1.32 1.99 -5.33
CA GLY A 24 2.51 2.56 -4.67
C GLY A 24 2.88 3.95 -5.20
N LEU A 25 2.87 4.13 -6.52
CA LEU A 25 3.15 5.42 -7.16
C LEU A 25 2.07 6.46 -6.85
N ALA A 26 0.79 6.07 -6.89
CA ALA A 26 -0.30 6.95 -6.52
C ALA A 26 -0.17 7.44 -5.07
N ALA A 27 0.13 6.52 -4.15
CA ALA A 27 0.37 6.85 -2.74
C ALA A 27 1.58 7.80 -2.58
N PHE A 28 2.68 7.54 -3.29
CA PHE A 28 3.87 8.39 -3.27
C PHE A 28 3.60 9.80 -3.78
N VAL A 29 2.91 9.95 -4.92
CA VAL A 29 2.54 11.26 -5.48
C VAL A 29 1.60 12.02 -4.52
N GLY A 30 0.67 11.32 -3.88
CA GLY A 30 -0.23 11.94 -2.92
C GLY A 30 0.49 12.43 -1.66
N VAL A 31 1.46 11.68 -1.13
CA VAL A 31 2.24 12.09 0.06
C VAL A 31 3.26 13.19 -0.29
N ALA A 32 4.00 13.05 -1.38
CA ALA A 32 5.02 14.01 -1.80
C ALA A 32 4.44 15.37 -2.25
N GLY A 33 3.21 15.37 -2.81
CA GLY A 33 2.60 16.58 -3.37
C GLY A 33 1.58 17.29 -2.46
N PHE A 34 1.02 16.62 -1.45
CA PHE A 34 -0.05 17.19 -0.61
C PHE A 34 0.26 17.20 0.89
N THR A 35 1.42 16.71 1.30
CA THR A 35 1.80 16.72 2.72
C THR A 35 3.21 17.25 2.91
N GLU A 36 3.40 18.14 3.88
CA GLU A 36 4.72 18.58 4.38
C GLU A 36 5.32 17.54 5.35
N LEU A 37 4.99 16.26 5.16
CA LEU A 37 5.52 15.20 6.00
C LEU A 37 7.04 15.09 5.79
N PRO A 38 7.84 14.94 6.85
CA PRO A 38 9.25 14.62 6.71
C PRO A 38 9.38 13.37 5.84
N TRP A 39 10.26 13.40 4.84
CA TRP A 39 10.49 12.27 3.94
C TRP A 39 10.82 10.95 4.68
N LEU A 40 11.34 11.05 5.90
CA LEU A 40 11.60 9.92 6.80
C LEU A 40 10.32 9.23 7.34
N ALA A 41 9.18 9.92 7.34
CA ALA A 41 7.91 9.36 7.79
C ALA A 41 7.35 8.31 6.80
N ILE A 42 7.72 8.39 5.51
CA ILE A 42 7.29 7.45 4.47
C ILE A 42 7.76 6.03 4.78
N PRO A 43 9.06 5.73 4.92
CA PRO A 43 9.52 4.39 5.25
C PRO A 43 9.02 3.92 6.62
N LYS A 44 8.85 4.83 7.58
CA LYS A 44 8.28 4.49 8.90
C LYS A 44 6.85 3.95 8.77
N GLU A 45 5.97 4.66 8.07
CA GLU A 45 4.59 4.22 7.82
C GLU A 45 4.52 2.95 6.97
N MET A 46 5.44 2.78 6.01
CA MET A 46 5.51 1.54 5.22
C MET A 46 5.86 0.32 6.09
N PHE A 47 6.82 0.44 7.01
CA PHE A 47 7.14 -0.63 7.96
C PHE A 47 5.99 -0.90 8.93
N THR A 48 5.39 0.14 9.50
CA THR A 48 4.21 0.00 10.37
C THR A 48 3.02 -0.61 9.62
N ALA A 49 2.91 -0.41 8.30
CA ALA A 49 1.88 -1.04 7.48
C ALA A 49 2.08 -2.55 7.28
N ILE A 50 3.33 -3.03 7.28
CA ILE A 50 3.65 -4.46 7.21
C ILE A 50 3.24 -5.15 8.51
N ASP A 51 3.38 -4.48 9.65
CA ASP A 51 2.95 -4.98 10.96
C ASP A 51 1.42 -5.01 11.12
N LYS A 52 0.65 -4.57 10.13
CA LYS A 52 -0.82 -4.59 10.20
C LYS A 52 -1.30 -6.04 10.21
N PHE A 53 -1.96 -6.37 11.32
CA PHE A 53 -2.56 -7.65 11.70
C PHE A 53 -3.19 -8.48 10.56
N PRO A 54 -3.87 -7.91 9.54
CA PRO A 54 -4.43 -8.69 8.43
C PRO A 54 -3.39 -9.43 7.56
N LEU A 55 -2.19 -8.87 7.37
CA LEU A 55 -1.13 -9.51 6.57
C LEU A 55 -0.57 -10.75 7.28
N ALA A 56 -0.46 -10.69 8.61
CA ALA A 56 -0.11 -11.82 9.45
C ALA A 56 -1.30 -12.78 9.70
N ALA A 57 -2.53 -12.29 9.62
CA ALA A 57 -3.72 -13.12 9.82
C ALA A 57 -3.86 -14.21 8.77
N ILE A 58 -3.45 -13.98 7.50
CA ILE A 58 -3.51 -14.97 6.42
C ILE A 58 -2.74 -16.27 6.78
N PRO A 59 -1.43 -16.22 7.12
CA PRO A 59 -0.70 -17.42 7.51
C PRO A 59 -1.23 -18.04 8.81
N PHE A 60 -1.66 -17.25 9.78
CA PHE A 60 -2.28 -17.79 11.01
C PHE A 60 -3.64 -18.47 10.75
N PHE A 61 -4.42 -18.00 9.78
CA PHE A 61 -5.67 -18.62 9.36
C PHE A 61 -5.43 -19.97 8.68
N ILE A 62 -4.39 -20.06 7.86
CA ILE A 62 -3.95 -21.31 7.22
C ILE A 62 -3.41 -22.30 8.26
N LEU A 63 -2.58 -21.83 9.20
CA LEU A 63 -2.05 -22.65 10.29
C LEU A 63 -3.14 -23.16 11.23
N ALA A 64 -4.13 -22.33 11.57
CA ALA A 64 -5.27 -22.74 12.39
C ALA A 64 -6.13 -23.80 11.66
N GLY A 65 -6.28 -23.70 10.34
CA GLY A 65 -6.95 -24.72 9.53
C GLY A 65 -6.22 -26.07 9.57
N ASN A 66 -4.90 -26.09 9.38
CA ASN A 66 -4.09 -27.32 9.42
C ASN A 66 -3.97 -27.95 10.82
N LEU A 67 -4.19 -27.19 11.90
CA LEU A 67 -4.24 -27.71 13.27
C LEU A 67 -5.61 -28.26 13.67
N MET A 68 -6.66 -27.92 12.90
CA MET A 68 -8.03 -28.39 13.11
C MET A 68 -8.37 -29.66 12.32
N GLU A 69 -7.56 -30.02 11.32
CA GLU A 69 -7.50 -31.38 10.75
C GLU A 69 -6.81 -32.36 11.71
#